data_AF-A0A4Q3ULI6-F1
#
_entry.id   AF-A0A4Q3ULI6-F1
#
_cell.length_a   1.000
_cell.length_b   1.000
_cell.length_c   1.000
_cell.angle_alpha   90.00
_cell.angle_beta   90.00
_cell.angle_gamma   90.00
#
_symmetry.space_group_name_H-M   'P 1'
#
loop_
_entity.id
_entity.type
_entity.pdbx_description
1 polymer ?
#
loop_
_entity_poly.entity_id
_entity_poly.type
_entity_poly.pdbx_seq_one_letter_code
_entity_poly.pdbx_strand_id
1 'polypeptide(L)'
;VVKRLQDLDLLEVITEKKSRALAQRFYPYLEKQTARLLSKMHQRQIDITHDYYLKKFQQSSPQLPFDYILFDEGQDASPAMLDVFRRQNAIKVIVGDEHQQIYSWRYAQNALQALDFRPLNLSESFRFGPEISDLAKAILAQKKKIALPTEIAITGAGKSSDVKTCATIARTNLGLLLNAIDYVQSNLYKTIYFEGNIQSYTYADDGTSLYDILHLYNGSHHQIKDKLIGSMADLSDLEEYIKKTEDMQLAIMVKIVRAYGNQIPEMIRKIKSRHTGDTEREKAHMIFSTVHRSKGMEYDKVILVNDFISREKLENLKEERCGVRFYHHPDILCNLAELAPEFGDAVGMLPA
;
A
#
# COMPACT_ATOMS: atom_id res chain seq x y z
N VAL A 1 10.96 21.82 8.15
CA VAL A 1 11.05 20.43 8.68
C VAL A 1 10.56 20.41 10.10
N VAL A 2 9.54 19.59 10.39
CA VAL A 2 8.99 19.39 11.73
C VAL A 2 10.06 18.76 12.63
N LYS A 3 10.38 19.44 13.74
CA LYS A 3 11.43 19.04 14.69
C LYS A 3 10.85 18.51 16.00
N ARG A 4 9.68 18.98 16.42
CA ARG A 4 9.01 18.54 17.66
C ARG A 4 7.66 17.89 17.34
N LEU A 5 7.23 17.01 18.22
CA LEU A 5 5.90 16.37 18.12
C LEU A 5 4.77 17.41 18.12
N GLN A 6 4.93 18.48 18.89
CA GLN A 6 3.97 19.60 18.98
C GLN A 6 3.79 20.36 17.67
N ASP A 7 4.75 20.26 16.74
CA ASP A 7 4.65 20.90 15.44
C ASP A 7 3.91 19.98 14.41
N LEU A 8 3.39 18.82 14.82
CA LEU A 8 2.63 17.89 13.98
C LEU A 8 1.12 18.03 14.24
N ASP A 9 0.32 18.19 13.19
CA ASP A 9 -1.12 18.01 13.28
C ASP A 9 -1.49 16.53 13.06
N LEU A 10 -1.64 15.78 14.17
CA LEU A 10 -2.08 14.39 14.13
C LEU A 10 -3.48 14.19 13.53
N LEU A 11 -4.30 15.23 13.37
CA LEU A 11 -5.61 15.12 12.74
C LEU A 11 -5.53 15.16 11.22
N GLU A 12 -4.47 15.74 10.65
CA GLU A 12 -4.29 15.88 9.20
C GLU A 12 -4.32 14.53 8.48
N VAL A 13 -3.80 13.49 9.13
CA VAL A 13 -3.75 12.12 8.60
C VAL A 13 -5.08 11.35 8.70
N ILE A 14 -6.10 11.92 9.36
CA ILE A 14 -7.39 11.26 9.58
C ILE A 14 -8.43 11.85 8.62
N THR A 15 -8.78 11.06 7.61
CA THR A 15 -9.70 11.46 6.52
C THR A 15 -11.18 11.26 6.89
N GLU A 16 -11.49 10.23 7.67
CA GLU A 16 -12.87 9.93 8.04
C GLU A 16 -13.39 10.88 9.12
N LYS A 17 -14.53 11.54 8.87
CA LYS A 17 -15.10 12.58 9.76
C LYS A 17 -15.35 12.10 11.18
N LYS A 18 -15.89 10.89 11.37
CA LYS A 18 -16.19 10.33 12.70
C LYS A 18 -14.90 10.03 13.47
N SER A 19 -13.95 9.37 12.83
CA SER A 19 -12.62 9.09 13.38
C SER A 19 -11.87 10.38 13.72
N ARG A 20 -11.97 11.42 12.88
CA ARG A 20 -11.35 12.73 13.13
C ARG A 20 -11.95 13.43 14.35
N ALA A 21 -13.28 13.43 14.50
CA ALA A 21 -13.95 14.00 15.66
C ALA A 21 -13.55 13.29 16.97
N LEU A 22 -13.44 11.95 16.92
CA LEU A 22 -12.96 11.16 18.05
C LEU A 22 -11.51 11.50 18.40
N ALA A 23 -10.62 11.52 17.39
CA ALA A 23 -9.21 11.85 17.58
C ALA A 23 -9.04 13.27 18.14
N GLN A 24 -9.84 14.23 17.68
CA GLN A 24 -9.82 15.61 18.18
C GLN A 24 -10.20 15.66 19.67
N ARG A 25 -11.22 14.89 20.09
CA ARG A 25 -11.62 14.79 21.50
C ARG A 25 -10.51 14.20 22.39
N PHE A 26 -9.72 13.28 21.86
CA PHE A 26 -8.64 12.60 22.60
C PHE A 26 -7.23 13.10 22.24
N TYR A 27 -7.12 14.26 21.59
CA TYR A 27 -5.85 14.75 21.05
C TYR A 27 -4.71 14.83 22.11
N PRO A 28 -4.93 15.39 23.32
CA PRO A 28 -3.87 15.43 24.34
C PRO A 28 -3.40 14.04 24.78
N TYR A 29 -4.31 13.05 24.78
CA TYR A 29 -3.96 11.66 25.08
C TYR A 29 -3.14 11.04 23.95
N LEU A 30 -3.54 11.25 22.68
CA LEU A 30 -2.82 10.75 21.51
C LEU A 30 -1.39 11.32 21.43
N GLU A 31 -1.23 12.62 21.67
CA GLU A 31 0.07 13.29 21.71
C GLU A 31 0.96 12.68 22.82
N LYS A 32 0.41 12.54 24.04
CA LYS A 32 1.13 11.94 25.17
C LYS A 32 1.57 10.51 24.91
N GLN A 33 0.71 9.65 24.36
CA GLN A 33 1.08 8.26 24.06
C GLN A 33 2.09 8.18 22.91
N THR A 34 1.96 9.05 21.90
CA THR A 34 2.93 9.15 20.80
C THR A 34 4.32 9.49 21.34
N ALA A 35 4.42 10.53 22.18
CA ALA A 35 5.68 10.90 22.84
C ALA A 35 6.27 9.74 23.64
N ARG A 36 5.44 9.01 24.39
CA ARG A 36 5.86 7.84 25.16
C ARG A 36 6.43 6.73 24.28
N LEU A 37 5.77 6.41 23.16
CA LEU A 37 6.25 5.39 22.22
C LEU A 37 7.60 5.79 21.60
N LEU A 38 7.72 7.03 21.13
CA LEU A 38 8.98 7.55 20.58
C LEU A 38 10.11 7.52 21.62
N SER A 39 9.81 7.86 22.89
CA SER A 39 10.78 7.78 23.98
C SER A 39 11.22 6.34 24.26
N LYS A 40 10.29 5.38 24.27
CA LYS A 40 10.61 3.97 24.46
C LYS A 40 11.51 3.42 23.35
N MET A 41 11.23 3.77 22.08
CA MET A 41 12.07 3.44 20.93
C MET A 41 13.48 4.06 21.09
N HIS A 42 13.55 5.34 21.48
CA HIS A 42 14.83 6.01 21.71
C HIS A 42 15.68 5.36 22.80
N GLN A 43 15.03 4.94 23.90
CA GLN A 43 15.64 4.29 25.06
C GLN A 43 15.86 2.78 24.85
N ARG A 44 15.55 2.24 23.67
CA ARG A 44 15.66 0.80 23.33
C ARG A 44 14.85 -0.11 24.27
N GLN A 45 13.76 0.40 24.83
CA GLN A 45 12.82 -0.38 25.63
C GLN A 45 11.86 -1.20 24.76
N ILE A 46 11.69 -0.79 23.51
CA ILE A 46 10.96 -1.49 22.46
C ILE A 46 11.75 -1.38 21.16
N ASP A 47 11.49 -2.29 20.23
CA ASP A 47 12.10 -2.26 18.91
C ASP A 47 11.72 -0.97 18.16
N ILE A 48 12.68 -0.46 17.39
CA ILE A 48 12.48 0.70 16.54
C ILE A 48 11.85 0.27 15.22
N THR A 49 10.99 1.11 14.66
CA THR A 49 10.42 0.88 13.32
C THR A 49 11.34 1.43 12.23
N HIS A 50 11.10 1.01 10.98
CA HIS A 50 11.82 1.54 9.82
C HIS A 50 11.65 3.06 9.65
N ASP A 51 10.42 3.55 9.87
CA ASP A 51 10.11 4.97 9.77
C ASP A 51 10.78 5.78 10.89
N TYR A 52 10.94 5.20 12.09
CA TYR A 52 11.58 5.86 13.22
C TYR A 52 13.06 6.19 12.94
N TYR A 53 13.86 5.19 12.53
CA TYR A 53 15.28 5.46 12.29
C TYR A 53 15.49 6.32 11.03
N LEU A 54 14.64 6.19 10.01
CA LEU A 54 14.69 7.06 8.83
C LEU A 54 14.45 8.52 9.22
N LYS A 55 13.47 8.76 10.10
CA LYS A 55 13.21 10.10 10.63
C LYS A 55 14.38 10.63 11.45
N LYS A 56 15.02 9.79 12.27
CA LYS A 56 16.25 10.16 13.01
C LYS A 56 17.40 10.50 12.06
N PHE A 57 17.58 9.72 11.01
CA PHE A 57 18.57 9.98 9.96
C PHE A 57 18.29 11.29 9.23
N GLN A 58 17.03 11.61 8.91
CA GLN A 58 16.67 12.93 8.39
C GLN A 58 17.05 14.05 9.37
N GLN A 59 16.73 13.88 10.66
CA GLN A 59 16.97 14.89 11.69
C GLN A 59 18.46 15.14 11.95
N SER A 60 19.34 14.15 11.74
CA SER A 60 20.79 14.35 11.85
C SER A 60 21.37 15.23 10.73
N SER A 61 20.55 15.67 9.76
CA SER A 61 20.94 16.55 8.66
C SER A 61 22.21 16.05 7.93
N PRO A 62 22.20 14.79 7.44
CA PRO A 62 23.39 14.14 6.92
C PRO A 62 23.90 14.86 5.67
N GLN A 63 25.22 14.93 5.54
CA GLN A 63 25.92 15.28 4.31
C GLN A 63 26.55 14.00 3.77
N LEU A 64 26.02 13.53 2.63
CA LEU A 64 26.50 12.32 2.00
C LEU A 64 27.73 12.66 1.14
N PRO A 65 28.87 11.97 1.31
CA PRO A 65 30.10 12.28 0.60
C PRO A 65 30.09 11.64 -0.80
N PHE A 66 29.11 11.99 -1.63
CA PHE A 66 28.97 11.47 -2.99
C PHE A 66 28.80 12.62 -3.99
N ASP A 67 29.48 12.52 -5.13
CA ASP A 67 29.32 13.48 -6.23
C ASP A 67 28.02 13.28 -7.00
N TYR A 68 27.50 12.04 -7.01
CA TYR A 68 26.27 11.64 -7.70
C TYR A 68 25.35 10.87 -6.76
N ILE A 69 24.05 11.18 -6.83
CA ILE A 69 23.01 10.46 -6.10
C ILE A 69 21.91 10.08 -7.08
N LEU A 70 21.71 8.78 -7.23
CA LEU A 70 20.64 8.18 -8.03
C LEU A 70 19.52 7.77 -7.10
N PHE A 71 18.32 8.32 -7.31
CA PHE A 71 17.13 8.01 -6.54
C PHE A 71 16.14 7.26 -7.42
N ASP A 72 16.09 5.95 -7.25
CA ASP A 72 15.14 5.07 -7.93
C ASP A 72 13.76 5.07 -7.25
N GLU A 73 12.72 4.70 -7.99
CA GLU A 73 11.31 4.65 -7.53
C GLU A 73 10.84 5.98 -6.89
N GLY A 74 11.25 7.11 -7.47
CA GLY A 74 11.00 8.45 -6.93
C GLY A 74 9.51 8.77 -6.72
N GLN A 75 8.61 8.11 -7.43
CA GLN A 75 7.17 8.28 -7.27
C GLN A 75 6.63 7.80 -5.90
N ASP A 76 7.34 6.90 -5.22
CA ASP A 76 6.94 6.34 -3.91
C ASP A 76 7.84 6.83 -2.76
N ALA A 77 8.51 7.97 -2.94
CA ALA A 77 9.41 8.55 -1.94
C ALA A 77 8.65 9.10 -0.71
N SER A 78 9.18 8.88 0.49
CA SER A 78 8.65 9.54 1.69
C SER A 78 9.13 11.01 1.79
N PRO A 79 8.39 11.89 2.48
CA PRO A 79 8.81 13.28 2.70
C PRO A 79 10.16 13.38 3.40
N ALA A 80 10.47 12.43 4.29
CA ALA A 80 11.76 12.35 4.98
C ALA A 80 12.92 12.05 4.01
N MET A 81 12.73 11.09 3.09
CA MET A 81 13.71 10.77 2.05
C MET A 81 13.95 11.98 1.13
N LEU A 82 12.88 12.65 0.71
CA LEU A 82 12.98 13.82 -0.16
C LEU A 82 13.72 14.99 0.49
N ASP A 83 13.48 15.25 1.78
CA ASP A 83 14.21 16.29 2.50
C ASP A 83 15.71 15.96 2.62
N VAL A 84 16.08 14.70 2.89
CA VAL A 84 17.49 14.28 2.87
C VAL A 84 18.08 14.50 1.47
N PHE A 85 17.44 13.96 0.43
CA PHE A 85 17.92 14.02 -0.95
C PHE A 85 18.10 15.47 -1.44
N ARG A 86 17.14 16.36 -1.14
CA ARG A 86 17.18 17.78 -1.54
C ARG A 86 18.41 18.50 -1.01
N ARG A 87 18.77 18.24 0.25
CA ARG A 87 19.89 18.91 0.95
C ARG A 87 21.27 18.47 0.51
N GLN A 88 21.38 17.39 -0.27
CA GLN A 88 22.67 16.90 -0.69
C GLN A 88 23.29 17.81 -1.75
N ASN A 89 24.56 18.14 -1.56
CA ASN A 89 25.38 18.86 -2.51
C ASN A 89 26.02 17.87 -3.50
N ALA A 90 25.21 17.37 -4.42
CA ALA A 90 25.58 16.36 -5.41
C ALA A 90 24.79 16.56 -6.71
N ILE A 91 25.27 15.97 -7.79
CA ILE A 91 24.47 15.76 -9.00
C ILE A 91 23.39 14.74 -8.66
N LYS A 92 22.13 15.15 -8.82
CA LYS A 92 20.95 14.39 -8.40
C LYS A 92 20.20 13.91 -9.63
N VAL A 93 19.95 12.61 -9.70
CA VAL A 93 19.14 11.98 -10.75
C VAL A 93 18.02 11.21 -10.07
N ILE A 94 16.79 11.43 -10.52
CA ILE A 94 15.62 10.72 -10.02
C ILE A 94 15.08 9.89 -11.18
N VAL A 95 14.80 8.62 -10.91
CA VAL A 95 14.20 7.68 -11.85
C VAL A 95 12.90 7.19 -11.24
N GLY A 96 11.88 7.02 -12.08
CA GLY A 96 10.58 6.52 -11.66
C GLY A 96 9.53 6.68 -12.74
N ASP A 97 8.32 6.23 -12.43
CA ASP A 97 7.14 6.33 -13.28
C ASP A 97 5.98 6.89 -12.47
N GLU A 98 5.52 8.10 -12.81
CA GLU A 98 4.41 8.77 -12.12
C GLU A 98 3.10 7.96 -12.19
N HIS A 99 2.96 7.08 -13.17
CA HIS A 99 1.78 6.24 -13.31
C HIS A 99 1.81 5.01 -12.41
N GLN A 100 2.97 4.68 -11.82
CA GLN A 100 3.20 3.52 -10.93
C GLN A 100 3.30 3.88 -9.45
N GLN A 101 2.79 5.06 -9.05
CA GLN A 101 2.67 5.41 -7.62
C GLN A 101 1.54 4.59 -6.98
N ILE A 102 1.91 3.63 -6.13
CA ILE A 102 0.95 2.74 -5.45
C ILE A 102 1.13 2.70 -3.93
N TYR A 103 2.09 3.43 -3.36
CA TYR A 103 2.30 3.55 -1.91
C TYR A 103 1.80 4.87 -1.31
N SER A 104 0.86 5.55 -1.97
CA SER A 104 0.25 6.81 -1.47
C SER A 104 -0.41 6.65 -0.09
N TRP A 105 -0.91 5.46 0.24
CA TRP A 105 -1.45 5.13 1.56
C TRP A 105 -0.41 5.18 2.70
N ARG A 106 0.89 5.15 2.36
CA ARG A 106 2.01 5.40 3.29
C ARG A 106 2.48 6.86 3.29
N TYR A 107 1.67 7.79 2.78
CA TYR A 107 2.02 9.20 2.61
C TYR A 107 3.24 9.42 1.68
N ALA A 108 3.45 8.51 0.73
CA ALA A 108 4.44 8.70 -0.32
C ALA A 108 4.08 9.91 -1.18
N GLN A 109 5.09 10.70 -1.54
CA GLN A 109 5.00 11.87 -2.40
C GLN A 109 5.72 11.58 -3.71
N ASN A 110 5.10 11.95 -4.82
CA ASN A 110 5.71 11.74 -6.12
C ASN A 110 6.85 12.76 -6.33
N ALA A 111 8.09 12.32 -6.13
CA ALA A 111 9.27 13.15 -6.25
C ALA A 111 9.44 13.76 -7.65
N LEU A 112 8.96 13.05 -8.68
CA LEU A 112 9.08 13.46 -10.08
C LEU A 112 8.26 14.74 -10.36
N GLN A 113 7.19 14.97 -9.58
CA GLN A 113 6.34 16.15 -9.69
C GLN A 113 6.66 17.21 -8.63
N ALA A 114 7.20 16.79 -7.47
CA ALA A 114 7.45 17.67 -6.33
C ALA A 114 8.78 18.45 -6.43
N LEU A 115 9.61 18.18 -7.44
CA LEU A 115 10.95 18.72 -7.59
C LEU A 115 11.15 19.30 -8.98
N ASP A 116 11.86 20.43 -9.04
CA ASP A 116 12.18 21.12 -10.29
C ASP A 116 13.45 20.54 -10.92
N PHE A 117 13.29 19.44 -11.67
CA PHE A 117 14.34 18.81 -12.47
C PHE A 117 13.96 18.83 -13.95
N ARG A 118 14.97 18.84 -14.83
CA ARG A 118 14.75 18.66 -16.26
C ARG A 118 14.23 17.24 -16.54
N PRO A 119 13.03 17.07 -17.12
CA PRO A 119 12.51 15.74 -17.43
C PRO A 119 13.23 15.15 -18.64
N LEU A 120 13.52 13.84 -18.57
CA LEU A 120 14.05 13.02 -19.66
C LEU A 120 13.20 11.75 -19.74
N ASN A 121 12.42 11.62 -20.82
CA ASN A 121 11.45 10.54 -20.95
C ASN A 121 12.07 9.32 -21.64
N LEU A 122 11.86 8.14 -21.05
CA LEU A 122 12.16 6.84 -21.64
C LEU A 122 10.85 6.17 -22.02
N SER A 123 10.45 6.29 -23.28
CA SER A 123 9.14 5.83 -23.75
C SER A 123 9.14 4.39 -24.29
N GLU A 124 10.31 3.80 -24.53
CA GLU A 124 10.42 2.48 -25.14
C GLU A 124 10.64 1.40 -24.07
N SER A 125 9.74 0.40 -24.04
CA SER A 125 9.80 -0.76 -23.16
C SER A 125 10.37 -1.96 -23.89
N PHE A 126 11.46 -2.52 -23.38
CA PHE A 126 12.05 -3.76 -23.89
C PHE A 126 11.41 -5.03 -23.29
N ARG A 127 10.48 -4.88 -22.33
CA ARG A 127 9.86 -5.99 -21.59
C ARG A 127 8.70 -6.64 -22.35
N PHE A 128 7.98 -5.85 -23.14
CA PHE A 128 6.76 -6.30 -23.80
C PHE A 128 6.59 -5.68 -25.19
N GLY A 129 5.79 -6.33 -26.01
CA GLY A 129 5.47 -5.88 -27.36
C GLY A 129 4.34 -4.82 -27.43
N PRO A 130 4.01 -4.34 -28.64
CA PRO A 130 3.04 -3.28 -28.86
C PRO A 130 1.65 -3.56 -28.24
N GLU A 131 1.17 -4.81 -28.30
CA GLU A 131 -0.15 -5.20 -27.79
C GLU A 131 -0.36 -4.85 -26.31
N ILE A 132 0.65 -5.13 -25.47
CA ILE A 132 0.62 -4.80 -24.03
C ILE A 132 0.73 -3.28 -23.85
N SER A 133 1.56 -2.60 -24.65
CA SER A 133 1.72 -1.15 -24.56
C SER A 133 0.42 -0.40 -24.89
N ASP A 134 -0.35 -0.89 -25.87
CA ASP A 134 -1.62 -0.28 -26.28
C ASP A 134 -2.73 -0.54 -25.27
N LEU A 135 -2.78 -1.75 -24.69
CA LEU A 135 -3.66 -2.04 -23.56
C LEU A 135 -3.33 -1.15 -22.36
N ALA A 136 -2.06 -1.00 -22.01
CA ALA A 136 -1.63 -0.14 -20.91
C ALA A 136 -2.04 1.32 -21.13
N LYS A 137 -1.85 1.87 -22.34
CA LYS A 137 -2.36 3.22 -22.71
C LYS A 137 -3.86 3.32 -22.52
N ALA A 138 -4.64 2.35 -23.00
CA ALA A 138 -6.09 2.38 -22.91
C ALA A 138 -6.59 2.37 -21.45
N ILE A 139 -5.93 1.61 -20.58
CA ILE A 139 -6.20 1.58 -19.13
C ILE A 139 -5.79 2.91 -18.48
N LEU A 140 -4.57 3.38 -18.72
CA LEU A 140 -4.07 4.63 -18.15
C LEU A 140 -4.87 5.85 -18.61
N ALA A 141 -5.39 5.84 -19.84
CA ALA A 141 -6.28 6.87 -20.35
C ALA A 141 -7.59 7.00 -19.55
N GLN A 142 -7.98 5.98 -18.76
CA GLN A 142 -9.11 6.09 -17.83
C GLN A 142 -8.81 7.02 -16.65
N LYS A 143 -7.53 7.29 -16.32
CA LYS A 143 -7.15 8.23 -15.24
C LYS A 143 -7.73 9.63 -15.45
N LYS A 144 -7.98 10.04 -16.70
CA LYS A 144 -8.66 11.31 -17.03
C LYS A 144 -10.04 11.48 -16.37
N LYS A 145 -10.67 10.38 -15.94
CA LYS A 145 -11.95 10.41 -15.23
C LYS A 145 -11.82 10.93 -13.79
N ILE A 146 -10.64 10.80 -13.19
CA ILE A 146 -10.38 11.12 -11.79
C ILE A 146 -9.30 12.18 -11.61
N ALA A 147 -8.38 12.33 -12.56
CA ALA A 147 -7.27 13.29 -12.51
C ALA A 147 -7.14 14.01 -13.84
N LEU A 148 -6.26 15.02 -13.89
CA LEU A 148 -5.93 15.69 -15.14
C LEU A 148 -5.35 14.68 -16.15
N PRO A 149 -5.68 14.82 -17.45
CA PRO A 149 -5.10 13.98 -18.47
C PRO A 149 -3.59 14.21 -18.53
N THR A 150 -2.80 13.13 -18.41
CA THR A 150 -1.37 13.16 -18.74
C THR A 150 -1.14 12.45 -20.06
N GLU A 151 -0.17 12.94 -20.83
CA GLU A 151 0.29 12.27 -22.03
C GLU A 151 1.01 10.96 -21.68
N ILE A 152 0.55 9.85 -22.27
CA ILE A 152 1.09 8.51 -22.01
C ILE A 152 1.95 8.10 -23.21
N ALA A 153 3.25 8.34 -23.11
CA ALA A 153 4.21 7.98 -24.15
C ALA A 153 4.90 6.67 -23.81
N ILE A 154 4.29 5.54 -24.20
CA ILE A 154 4.86 4.19 -24.05
C ILE A 154 4.80 3.38 -25.35
N THR A 155 5.88 2.72 -25.74
CA THR A 155 5.95 1.83 -26.90
C THR A 155 6.56 0.51 -26.48
N GLY A 156 5.99 -0.61 -26.93
CA GLY A 156 6.55 -1.94 -26.67
C GLY A 156 7.49 -2.37 -27.79
N ALA A 157 8.77 -2.54 -27.47
CA ALA A 157 9.81 -3.06 -28.35
C ALA A 157 10.29 -4.47 -27.96
N GLY A 158 9.76 -5.01 -26.86
CA GLY A 158 10.02 -6.38 -26.42
C GLY A 158 9.46 -7.40 -27.40
N LYS A 159 10.15 -8.54 -27.51
CA LYS A 159 9.69 -9.69 -28.32
C LYS A 159 9.00 -10.69 -27.40
N SER A 160 7.92 -11.31 -27.91
CA SER A 160 7.29 -12.43 -27.20
C SER A 160 8.25 -13.62 -27.19
N SER A 161 8.74 -14.00 -26.02
CA SER A 161 9.51 -15.22 -25.76
C SER A 161 8.60 -16.37 -25.32
N ASP A 162 9.16 -17.57 -25.22
CA ASP A 162 8.49 -18.73 -24.60
C ASP A 162 8.02 -18.39 -23.17
N VAL A 163 6.79 -18.79 -22.84
CA VAL A 163 6.21 -18.57 -21.51
C VAL A 163 6.81 -19.57 -20.52
N LYS A 164 7.71 -19.11 -19.65
CA LYS A 164 8.31 -19.92 -18.57
C LYS A 164 7.66 -19.65 -17.23
N THR A 165 7.22 -18.42 -17.01
CA THR A 165 6.65 -17.93 -15.76
C THR A 165 5.22 -17.46 -15.98
N CYS A 166 4.34 -17.88 -15.08
CA CYS A 166 2.93 -17.48 -15.09
C CYS A 166 2.56 -16.95 -13.71
N ALA A 167 1.98 -15.76 -13.65
CA ALA A 167 1.55 -15.13 -12.40
C ALA A 167 0.07 -14.76 -12.45
N THR A 168 -0.63 -15.02 -11.36
CA THR A 168 -1.95 -14.48 -11.04
C THR A 168 -1.78 -13.32 -10.07
N ILE A 169 -2.20 -12.13 -10.51
CA ILE A 169 -2.09 -10.89 -9.73
C ILE A 169 -3.48 -10.42 -9.32
N ALA A 170 -3.65 -10.11 -8.02
CA ALA A 170 -4.90 -9.59 -7.47
C ALA A 170 -4.68 -8.33 -6.64
N ARG A 171 -5.77 -7.61 -6.37
CA ARG A 171 -5.77 -6.47 -5.44
C ARG A 171 -5.76 -6.91 -3.98
N THR A 172 -6.40 -8.04 -3.68
CA THR A 172 -6.66 -8.54 -2.33
C THR A 172 -6.05 -9.92 -2.10
N ASN A 173 -5.65 -10.20 -0.86
CA ASN A 173 -5.17 -11.53 -0.47
C ASN A 173 -6.24 -12.61 -0.68
N LEU A 174 -7.50 -12.26 -0.43
CA LEU A 174 -8.62 -13.17 -0.53
C LEU A 174 -8.95 -13.54 -1.99
N GLY A 175 -8.80 -12.58 -2.92
CA GLY A 175 -8.87 -12.83 -4.35
C GLY A 175 -7.82 -13.84 -4.81
N LEU A 176 -6.59 -13.76 -4.28
CA LEU A 176 -5.54 -14.73 -4.57
C LEU A 176 -5.85 -16.10 -3.99
N LEU A 177 -6.38 -16.16 -2.76
CA LEU A 177 -6.76 -17.41 -2.13
C LEU A 177 -7.81 -18.17 -2.96
N LEU A 178 -8.86 -17.47 -3.41
CA LEU A 178 -9.90 -18.04 -4.25
C LEU A 178 -9.34 -18.61 -5.57
N ASN A 179 -8.54 -17.81 -6.28
CA ASN A 179 -7.95 -18.25 -7.54
C ASN A 179 -6.97 -19.42 -7.34
N ALA A 180 -6.28 -19.47 -6.20
CA ALA A 180 -5.41 -20.59 -5.86
C ALA A 180 -6.19 -21.87 -5.55
N ILE A 181 -7.34 -21.77 -4.86
CA ILE A 181 -8.25 -22.89 -4.63
C ILE A 181 -8.69 -23.45 -5.99
N ASP A 182 -9.21 -22.60 -6.88
CA ASP A 182 -9.70 -23.01 -8.20
C ASP A 182 -8.59 -23.63 -9.06
N TYR A 183 -7.39 -23.05 -9.02
CA TYR A 183 -6.23 -23.55 -9.76
C TYR A 183 -5.78 -24.93 -9.26
N VAL A 184 -5.68 -25.12 -7.94
CA VAL A 184 -5.27 -26.39 -7.31
C VAL A 184 -6.31 -27.49 -7.55
N GLN A 185 -7.60 -27.15 -7.50
CA GLN A 185 -8.66 -28.11 -7.82
C GLN A 185 -8.62 -28.53 -9.28
N SER A 186 -8.42 -27.59 -10.20
CA SER A 186 -8.41 -27.84 -11.64
C SER A 186 -7.11 -28.47 -12.16
N ASN A 187 -6.01 -28.40 -11.40
CA ASN A 187 -4.68 -28.87 -11.83
C ASN A 187 -4.01 -29.74 -10.77
N LEU A 188 -4.31 -31.04 -10.77
CA LEU A 188 -3.94 -32.00 -9.70
C LEU A 188 -2.43 -32.11 -9.37
N TYR A 189 -1.53 -31.76 -10.29
CA TYR A 189 -0.08 -31.96 -10.14
C TYR A 189 0.76 -30.68 -10.30
N LYS A 190 0.13 -29.51 -10.44
CA LYS A 190 0.87 -28.26 -10.63
C LYS A 190 1.26 -27.65 -9.28
N THR A 191 2.53 -27.27 -9.19
CA THR A 191 3.10 -26.53 -8.07
C THR A 191 2.75 -25.05 -8.17
N ILE A 192 2.61 -24.41 -7.01
CA ILE A 192 2.27 -22.99 -6.92
C ILE A 192 3.24 -22.30 -5.97
N TYR A 193 3.36 -20.98 -6.10
CA TYR A 193 4.15 -20.16 -5.20
C TYR A 193 3.35 -18.91 -4.84
N PHE A 194 3.40 -18.47 -3.59
CA PHE A 194 2.85 -17.17 -3.17
C PHE A 194 3.99 -16.21 -2.91
N GLU A 195 3.93 -15.02 -3.49
CA GLU A 195 4.86 -13.95 -3.13
C GLU A 195 4.59 -13.56 -1.66
N GLY A 196 5.52 -13.91 -0.78
CA GLY A 196 5.48 -13.76 0.69
C GLY A 196 4.55 -14.75 1.44
N ASN A 197 4.31 -14.53 2.74
CA ASN A 197 3.77 -15.59 3.61
C ASN A 197 2.30 -15.96 3.32
N ILE A 198 2.06 -17.20 2.87
CA ILE A 198 0.72 -17.78 2.63
C ILE A 198 -0.23 -17.68 3.84
N GLN A 199 0.29 -17.66 5.07
CA GLN A 199 -0.55 -17.53 6.27
C GLN A 199 -1.26 -16.19 6.34
N SER A 200 -0.72 -15.13 5.73
CA SER A 200 -1.37 -13.81 5.68
C SER A 200 -2.61 -13.79 4.79
N TYR A 201 -2.84 -14.83 3.98
CA TYR A 201 -3.92 -14.85 2.99
C TYR A 201 -5.27 -15.33 3.55
N THR A 202 -5.27 -15.91 4.75
CA THR A 202 -6.49 -16.32 5.46
C THR A 202 -7.05 -15.25 6.38
N TYR A 203 -6.48 -14.04 6.36
CA TYR A 203 -6.87 -12.92 7.21
C TYR A 203 -7.31 -11.72 6.38
N ALA A 204 -8.26 -10.96 6.89
CA ALA A 204 -8.65 -9.64 6.41
C ALA A 204 -7.70 -8.58 6.98
N ASP A 205 -7.78 -7.36 6.44
CA ASP A 205 -6.92 -6.23 6.84
C ASP A 205 -7.10 -5.83 8.32
N ASP A 206 -8.26 -6.12 8.91
CA ASP A 206 -8.60 -5.87 10.31
C ASP A 206 -8.12 -6.99 11.27
N GLY A 207 -7.55 -8.08 10.73
CA GLY A 207 -7.10 -9.25 11.48
C GLY A 207 -8.14 -10.36 11.61
N THR A 208 -9.35 -10.20 11.07
CA THR A 208 -10.38 -11.25 11.06
C THR A 208 -9.92 -12.44 10.22
N SER A 209 -9.98 -13.66 10.77
CA SER A 209 -9.64 -14.86 9.99
C SER A 209 -10.84 -15.45 9.27
N LEU A 210 -10.60 -16.06 8.10
CA LEU A 210 -11.58 -16.93 7.45
C LEU A 210 -12.04 -18.06 8.38
N TYR A 211 -11.18 -18.52 9.29
CA TYR A 211 -11.54 -19.52 10.30
C TYR A 211 -12.54 -18.98 11.33
N ASP A 212 -12.44 -17.71 11.74
CA ASP A 212 -13.39 -17.10 12.68
C ASP A 212 -14.80 -17.07 12.10
N ILE A 213 -14.93 -16.73 10.82
CA ILE A 213 -16.22 -16.72 10.11
C ILE A 213 -16.73 -18.15 9.88
N LEU A 214 -15.85 -19.12 9.63
CA LEU A 214 -16.23 -20.54 9.55
C LEU A 214 -16.73 -21.07 10.91
N HIS A 215 -16.11 -20.66 12.01
CA HIS A 215 -16.56 -21.02 13.35
C HIS A 215 -17.90 -20.38 13.68
N LEU A 216 -18.13 -19.11 13.29
CA LEU A 216 -19.44 -18.45 13.40
C LEU A 216 -20.51 -19.21 12.58
N TYR A 217 -20.19 -19.61 11.35
CA TYR A 217 -21.09 -20.40 10.51
C TYR A 217 -21.46 -21.75 11.13
N ASN A 218 -20.52 -22.39 11.82
CA ASN A 218 -20.74 -23.67 12.52
C ASN A 218 -21.33 -23.51 13.93
N GLY A 219 -21.65 -22.30 14.40
CA GLY A 219 -22.12 -22.03 15.77
C GLY A 219 -21.06 -22.31 16.87
N SER A 220 -19.78 -22.41 16.49
CA SER A 220 -18.67 -22.74 17.38
C SER A 220 -18.02 -21.49 17.98
N HIS A 221 -18.80 -20.66 18.68
CA HIS A 221 -18.35 -19.34 19.18
C HIS A 221 -17.11 -19.38 20.06
N HIS A 222 -16.90 -20.47 20.81
CA HIS A 222 -15.74 -20.65 21.69
C HIS A 222 -14.39 -20.70 20.95
N GLN A 223 -14.39 -20.92 19.63
CA GLN A 223 -13.17 -20.96 18.81
C GLN A 223 -12.89 -19.65 18.07
N ILE A 224 -13.81 -18.69 18.14
CA ILE A 224 -13.68 -17.38 17.50
C ILE A 224 -12.71 -16.53 18.31
N LYS A 225 -11.63 -16.09 17.68
CA LYS A 225 -10.60 -15.26 18.31
C LYS A 225 -10.90 -13.78 18.16
N ASP A 226 -11.45 -13.41 17.00
CA ASP A 226 -11.82 -12.03 16.73
C ASP A 226 -12.99 -11.59 17.61
N LYS A 227 -12.83 -10.44 18.28
CA LYS A 227 -13.83 -9.94 19.25
C LYS A 227 -15.09 -9.42 18.57
N LEU A 228 -14.95 -8.81 17.40
CA LEU A 228 -16.10 -8.31 16.63
C LEU A 228 -16.92 -9.51 16.16
N ILE A 229 -16.30 -10.47 15.48
CA ILE A 229 -16.98 -11.68 15.00
C ILE A 229 -17.54 -12.49 16.18
N GLY A 230 -16.81 -12.60 17.29
CA GLY A 230 -17.25 -13.32 18.47
C GLY A 230 -18.45 -12.69 19.19
N SER A 231 -18.71 -11.40 18.95
CA SER A 231 -19.89 -10.70 19.48
C SER A 231 -21.17 -10.91 18.65
N MET A 232 -21.03 -11.42 17.42
CA MET A 232 -22.15 -11.66 16.51
C MET A 232 -22.89 -12.94 16.91
N ALA A 233 -24.22 -12.94 16.78
CA ALA A 233 -25.04 -14.11 17.09
C ALA A 233 -24.93 -15.21 16.02
N ASP A 234 -24.95 -14.83 14.75
CA ASP A 234 -24.86 -15.74 13.60
C ASP A 234 -24.33 -15.00 12.35
N LEU A 235 -24.30 -15.70 11.20
CA LEU A 235 -23.90 -15.06 9.94
C LEU A 235 -24.86 -13.96 9.48
N SER A 236 -26.13 -13.98 9.87
CA SER A 236 -27.11 -12.96 9.49
C SER A 236 -26.77 -11.62 10.13
N ASP A 237 -26.36 -11.64 11.40
CA ASP A 237 -25.88 -10.47 12.15
C ASP A 237 -24.61 -9.90 11.50
N LEU A 238 -23.65 -10.77 11.13
CA LEU A 238 -22.46 -10.37 10.39
C LEU A 238 -22.80 -9.77 9.01
N GLU A 239 -23.79 -10.31 8.29
CA GLU A 239 -24.25 -9.75 7.01
C GLU A 239 -24.93 -8.39 7.16
N GLU A 240 -25.67 -8.17 8.25
CA GLU A 240 -26.23 -6.87 8.57
C GLU A 240 -25.13 -5.86 8.89
N TYR A 241 -24.12 -6.26 9.65
CA TYR A 241 -22.93 -5.45 9.90
C TYR A 241 -22.25 -5.06 8.58
N ILE A 242 -21.97 -6.02 7.69
CA ILE A 242 -21.36 -5.79 6.38
C ILE A 242 -22.17 -4.81 5.54
N LYS A 243 -23.50 -4.92 5.54
CA LYS A 243 -24.37 -3.97 4.81
C LYS A 243 -24.28 -2.55 5.38
N LYS A 244 -24.11 -2.40 6.69
CA LYS A 244 -23.98 -1.09 7.36
C LYS A 244 -22.59 -0.47 7.18
N THR A 245 -21.55 -1.29 7.10
CA THR A 245 -20.15 -0.84 7.02
C THR A 245 -19.57 -0.86 5.61
N GLU A 246 -20.27 -1.50 4.66
CA GLU A 246 -19.81 -1.75 3.30
C GLU A 246 -18.46 -2.49 3.26
N ASP A 247 -18.21 -3.37 4.25
CA ASP A 247 -16.97 -4.12 4.34
C ASP A 247 -16.90 -5.23 3.27
N MET A 248 -16.27 -4.89 2.15
CA MET A 248 -16.11 -5.78 1.01
C MET A 248 -15.27 -7.02 1.32
N GLN A 249 -14.30 -6.94 2.25
CA GLN A 249 -13.46 -8.10 2.57
C GLN A 249 -14.25 -9.12 3.38
N LEU A 250 -14.95 -8.68 4.43
CA LEU A 250 -15.84 -9.54 5.19
C LEU A 250 -16.95 -10.12 4.31
N ALA A 251 -17.50 -9.33 3.37
CA ALA A 251 -18.48 -9.81 2.40
C ALA A 251 -17.95 -10.98 1.55
N ILE A 252 -16.70 -10.89 1.07
CA ILE A 252 -16.07 -11.97 0.30
C ILE A 252 -15.80 -13.18 1.20
N MET A 253 -15.36 -12.99 2.44
CA MET A 253 -15.12 -14.10 3.37
C MET A 253 -16.40 -14.87 3.67
N VAL A 254 -17.51 -14.16 3.93
CA VAL A 254 -18.83 -14.79 4.12
C VAL A 254 -19.24 -15.58 2.88
N LYS A 255 -19.03 -15.05 1.67
CA LYS A 255 -19.29 -15.78 0.42
C LYS A 255 -18.45 -17.07 0.32
N ILE A 256 -17.18 -17.02 0.68
CA ILE A 256 -16.28 -18.19 0.68
C ILE A 256 -16.77 -19.24 1.69
N VAL A 257 -17.10 -18.82 2.91
CA VAL A 257 -17.62 -19.72 3.95
C VAL A 257 -18.96 -20.34 3.54
N ARG A 258 -19.86 -19.57 2.93
CA ARG A 258 -21.12 -20.11 2.37
C ARG A 258 -20.88 -21.11 1.24
N ALA A 259 -19.90 -20.86 0.36
CA ALA A 259 -19.63 -21.71 -0.79
C ALA A 259 -18.93 -23.02 -0.43
N TYR A 260 -17.94 -22.98 0.46
CA TYR A 260 -17.06 -24.12 0.73
C TYR A 260 -17.19 -24.68 2.16
N GLY A 261 -17.69 -23.90 3.12
CA GLY A 261 -17.92 -24.31 4.51
C GLY A 261 -16.76 -25.11 5.10
N ASN A 262 -17.06 -26.32 5.58
CA ASN A 262 -16.11 -27.20 6.24
C ASN A 262 -15.04 -27.83 5.32
N GLN A 263 -15.09 -27.58 4.01
CA GLN A 263 -14.04 -28.00 3.09
C GLN A 263 -12.84 -27.03 3.09
N ILE A 264 -13.02 -25.79 3.58
CA ILE A 264 -11.97 -24.76 3.61
C ILE A 264 -10.66 -25.27 4.22
N PRO A 265 -10.64 -25.90 5.42
CA PRO A 265 -9.40 -26.39 6.01
C PRO A 265 -8.66 -27.41 5.14
N GLU A 266 -9.41 -28.27 4.43
CA GLU A 266 -8.82 -29.25 3.51
C GLU A 266 -8.23 -28.58 2.27
N MET A 267 -8.94 -27.59 1.69
CA MET A 267 -8.46 -26.82 0.54
C MET A 267 -7.17 -26.06 0.88
N ILE A 268 -7.12 -25.38 2.03
CA ILE A 268 -5.91 -24.70 2.50
C ILE A 268 -4.76 -25.68 2.70
N ARG A 269 -5.04 -26.89 3.22
CA ARG A 269 -4.02 -27.94 3.38
C ARG A 269 -3.47 -28.38 2.02
N LYS A 270 -4.33 -28.56 1.00
CA LYS A 270 -3.93 -28.91 -0.38
C LYS A 270 -3.08 -27.82 -1.02
N ILE A 271 -3.43 -26.54 -0.83
CA ILE A 271 -2.64 -25.40 -1.31
C ILE A 271 -1.24 -25.44 -0.66
N LYS A 272 -1.18 -25.58 0.67
CA LYS A 272 0.10 -25.65 1.41
C LYS A 272 0.97 -26.83 0.96
N SER A 273 0.39 -27.99 0.67
CA SER A 273 1.16 -29.14 0.18
C SER A 273 1.74 -28.96 -1.22
N ARG A 274 1.21 -28.02 -2.02
CA ARG A 274 1.67 -27.72 -3.38
C ARG A 274 2.49 -26.43 -3.47
N HIS A 275 2.63 -25.73 -2.36
CA HIS A 275 3.40 -24.51 -2.26
C HIS A 275 4.89 -24.84 -2.30
N THR A 276 5.63 -24.28 -3.26
CA THR A 276 7.09 -24.38 -3.31
C THR A 276 7.73 -23.41 -2.32
N GLY A 277 8.95 -23.71 -1.86
CA GLY A 277 9.71 -22.78 -1.04
C GLY A 277 10.24 -21.59 -1.86
N ASP A 278 10.67 -20.53 -1.18
CA ASP A 278 11.22 -19.31 -1.80
C ASP A 278 12.41 -19.61 -2.72
N THR A 279 13.26 -20.58 -2.35
CA THR A 279 14.40 -21.04 -3.15
C THR A 279 14.01 -21.80 -4.42
N GLU A 280 12.74 -22.17 -4.55
CA GLU A 280 12.18 -22.93 -5.66
C GLU A 280 11.05 -22.17 -6.38
N ARG A 281 10.99 -20.84 -6.21
CA ARG A 281 10.03 -19.95 -6.87
C ARG A 281 9.92 -20.21 -8.38
N GLU A 282 11.05 -20.38 -9.05
CA GLU A 282 11.11 -20.60 -10.51
C GLU A 282 10.55 -21.96 -10.94
N LYS A 283 10.42 -22.93 -10.02
CA LYS A 283 9.81 -24.25 -10.28
C LYS A 283 8.28 -24.21 -10.18
N ALA A 284 7.70 -23.09 -9.77
CA ALA A 284 6.25 -22.95 -9.65
C ALA A 284 5.60 -22.83 -11.02
N HIS A 285 4.54 -23.60 -11.26
CA HIS A 285 3.75 -23.48 -12.49
C HIS A 285 2.82 -22.25 -12.48
N MET A 286 2.53 -21.74 -11.28
CA MET A 286 1.76 -20.52 -11.09
C MET A 286 2.24 -19.77 -9.85
N ILE A 287 2.50 -18.47 -10.02
CA ILE A 287 2.84 -17.54 -8.95
C ILE A 287 1.58 -16.75 -8.58
N PHE A 288 1.30 -16.58 -7.30
CA PHE A 288 0.21 -15.77 -6.78
C PHE A 288 0.79 -14.57 -6.05
N SER A 289 0.43 -13.36 -6.47
CA SER A 289 0.98 -12.13 -5.89
C SER A 289 -0.04 -11.01 -5.82
N THR A 290 0.02 -10.19 -4.78
CA THR A 290 -0.74 -8.93 -4.80
C THR A 290 -0.02 -7.91 -5.67
N VAL A 291 -0.75 -6.94 -6.23
CA VAL A 291 -0.12 -5.86 -7.03
C VAL A 291 1.05 -5.18 -6.31
N HIS A 292 0.96 -5.00 -4.99
CA HIS A 292 2.03 -4.41 -4.21
C HIS A 292 3.29 -5.28 -4.17
N ARG A 293 3.13 -6.60 -3.99
CA ARG A 293 4.26 -7.54 -3.93
C ARG A 293 4.85 -7.85 -5.30
N SER A 294 4.05 -7.77 -6.36
CA SER A 294 4.53 -7.92 -7.74
C SER A 294 5.23 -6.68 -8.28
N LYS A 295 5.19 -5.53 -7.59
CA LYS A 295 5.83 -4.31 -8.07
C LYS A 295 7.34 -4.54 -8.21
N GLY A 296 7.89 -4.21 -9.39
CA GLY A 296 9.30 -4.45 -9.74
C GLY A 296 9.60 -5.88 -10.23
N MET A 297 8.62 -6.78 -10.23
CA MET A 297 8.77 -8.15 -10.74
C MET A 297 8.34 -8.26 -12.20
N GLU A 298 8.88 -9.26 -12.89
CA GLU A 298 8.59 -9.54 -14.30
C GLU A 298 8.10 -10.99 -14.45
N TYR A 299 7.10 -11.19 -15.32
CA TYR A 299 6.51 -12.49 -15.61
C TYR A 299 6.17 -12.57 -17.11
N ASP A 300 6.34 -13.75 -17.71
CA ASP A 300 6.07 -13.95 -19.13
C ASP A 300 4.57 -13.92 -19.43
N LYS A 301 3.75 -14.41 -18.49
CA LYS A 301 2.29 -14.38 -18.56
C LYS A 301 1.69 -13.89 -17.25
N VAL A 302 0.79 -12.93 -17.33
CA VAL A 302 0.04 -12.39 -16.20
C VAL A 302 -1.45 -12.61 -16.38
N ILE A 303 -2.10 -13.11 -15.33
CA ILE A 303 -3.55 -13.23 -15.19
C ILE A 303 -3.98 -12.24 -14.12
N LEU A 304 -4.85 -11.29 -14.46
CA LEU A 304 -5.41 -10.35 -13.50
C LEU A 304 -6.71 -10.91 -12.92
N VAL A 305 -6.83 -10.92 -11.60
CA VAL A 305 -8.06 -11.30 -10.90
C VAL A 305 -9.10 -10.19 -11.03
N ASN A 306 -10.38 -10.55 -11.06
CA ASN A 306 -11.49 -9.59 -11.14
C ASN A 306 -11.86 -9.00 -9.76
N ASP A 307 -10.86 -8.48 -9.03
CA ASP A 307 -11.03 -7.82 -7.72
C ASP A 307 -10.50 -6.37 -7.71
N PHE A 308 -10.19 -5.83 -8.90
CA PHE A 308 -9.84 -4.43 -9.10
C PHE A 308 -11.06 -3.53 -9.16
N ILE A 309 -10.82 -2.22 -9.15
CA ILE A 309 -11.87 -1.21 -9.24
C ILE A 309 -12.72 -1.40 -10.51
N SER A 310 -14.03 -1.46 -10.34
CA SER A 310 -14.96 -1.55 -11.46
C SER A 310 -15.14 -0.19 -12.15
N ARG A 311 -15.59 -0.21 -13.41
CA ARG A 311 -15.91 1.01 -14.16
C ARG A 311 -16.97 1.86 -13.45
N GLU A 312 -18.01 1.21 -12.92
CA GLU A 312 -19.08 1.84 -12.16
C GLU A 312 -18.53 2.56 -10.92
N LYS A 313 -17.67 1.90 -10.15
CA LYS A 313 -17.04 2.51 -8.96
C LYS A 313 -16.15 3.70 -9.34
N LEU A 314 -15.45 3.63 -10.47
CA LEU A 314 -14.65 4.74 -10.98
C LEU A 314 -15.52 5.95 -11.39
N GLU A 315 -16.73 5.71 -11.89
CA GLU A 315 -17.69 6.76 -12.26
C GLU A 315 -18.30 7.41 -11.02
N ASN A 316 -18.67 6.63 -10.00
CA ASN A 316 -19.18 7.16 -8.73
C ASN A 316 -18.13 8.01 -8.00
N LEU A 317 -16.85 7.62 -8.04
CA LEU A 317 -15.77 8.44 -7.49
C LEU A 317 -15.74 9.83 -8.12
N LYS A 318 -16.06 9.99 -9.41
CA LYS A 318 -16.10 11.31 -10.06
C LYS A 318 -17.20 12.21 -9.47
N GLU A 319 -18.34 11.63 -9.10
CA GLU A 319 -19.49 12.35 -8.54
C GLU A 319 -19.20 12.79 -7.09
N GLU A 320 -18.63 11.91 -6.28
CA GLU A 320 -18.15 12.26 -4.93
C GLU A 320 -17.05 13.34 -4.98
N ARG A 321 -16.15 13.25 -5.97
CA ARG A 321 -15.12 14.27 -6.25
C ARG A 321 -15.69 15.62 -6.71
N CYS A 322 -16.88 15.66 -7.32
CA CYS A 322 -17.56 16.92 -7.67
C CYS A 322 -18.32 17.53 -6.48
N GLY A 323 -18.74 16.73 -5.50
CA GLY A 323 -19.45 17.20 -4.30
C GLY A 323 -18.52 17.59 -3.13
N VAL A 324 -17.28 17.07 -3.12
CA VAL A 324 -16.25 17.43 -2.15
C VAL A 324 -15.28 18.38 -2.85
N ARG A 325 -15.27 19.66 -2.46
CA ARG A 325 -14.12 20.54 -2.74
C ARG A 325 -12.89 19.80 -2.27
N PHE A 326 -12.08 19.30 -3.20
CA PHE A 326 -10.72 18.97 -2.85
C PHE A 326 -10.12 20.23 -2.26
N TYR A 327 -9.71 20.11 -1.00
CA TYR A 327 -8.36 20.53 -0.69
C TYR A 327 -7.45 19.75 -1.65
N HIS A 328 -7.31 20.25 -2.88
CA HIS A 328 -5.98 20.32 -3.40
C HIS A 328 -5.24 21.06 -2.29
N HIS A 329 -4.15 20.52 -1.79
CA HIS A 329 -3.09 21.42 -1.38
C HIS A 329 -2.17 21.52 -2.60
N PRO A 330 -2.42 22.46 -3.55
CA PRO A 330 -1.34 22.97 -4.39
C PRO A 330 -0.47 23.96 -3.61
N ASP A 331 -0.85 24.36 -2.39
CA ASP A 331 -0.16 25.41 -1.65
C ASP A 331 0.85 24.83 -0.67
N ILE A 332 1.91 24.15 -1.13
CA ILE A 332 3.27 24.29 -0.54
C ILE A 332 4.32 24.03 -1.63
N LEU A 333 4.24 24.75 -2.75
CA LEU A 333 5.45 25.23 -3.42
C LEU A 333 5.44 26.76 -3.33
N CYS A 334 6.51 27.29 -2.77
CA CYS A 334 6.93 28.70 -2.83
C CYS A 334 6.07 29.73 -2.08
N ASN A 335 6.44 30.02 -0.83
CA ASN A 335 6.97 31.35 -0.44
C ASN A 335 7.23 31.43 1.07
N LEU A 336 8.49 31.59 1.44
CA LEU A 336 9.01 32.63 2.35
C LEU A 336 10.50 32.37 2.54
N ALA A 337 11.29 32.82 1.56
CA ALA A 337 12.60 33.37 1.87
C ALA A 337 12.38 34.76 2.47
N GLU A 338 13.23 35.12 3.44
CA GLU A 338 13.30 36.39 4.15
C GLU A 338 12.15 36.72 5.12
N LEU A 339 12.45 36.59 6.41
CA LEU A 339 12.22 37.59 7.47
C LEU A 339 12.76 37.01 8.79
N ALA A 340 14.02 37.35 9.12
CA ALA A 340 14.43 37.54 10.51
C ALA A 340 14.17 39.03 10.85
N PRO A 341 14.20 39.51 12.10
CA PRO A 341 14.23 38.85 13.42
C PRO A 341 13.16 39.42 14.40
N GLU A 342 12.76 38.68 15.44
CA GLU A 342 12.06 39.17 16.67
C GLU A 342 11.69 37.89 17.47
N PHE A 343 12.16 37.55 18.67
CA PHE A 343 12.76 38.19 19.84
C PHE A 343 13.89 37.26 20.35
N GLY A 344 15.02 37.68 20.92
CA GLY A 344 15.14 38.72 21.93
C GLY A 344 14.89 38.14 23.32
N ASP A 345 15.95 37.56 23.91
CA ASP A 345 16.19 37.36 25.35
C ASP A 345 15.21 36.53 26.21
N ALA A 346 15.68 35.31 26.52
CA ALA A 346 15.73 34.86 27.91
C ALA A 346 17.09 34.18 28.16
N VAL A 347 18.10 35.02 28.35
CA VAL A 347 19.37 34.67 29.00
C VAL A 347 19.06 34.18 30.43
N GLY A 348 19.63 33.03 30.80
CA GLY A 348 19.44 32.46 32.13
C GLY A 348 20.41 31.32 32.45
N MET A 349 21.71 31.66 32.47
CA MET A 349 22.80 31.02 33.25
C MET A 349 23.41 29.67 32.77
N LEU A 350 24.60 29.81 32.17
CA LEU A 350 25.80 28.94 32.27
C LEU A 350 26.28 28.81 33.74
N PRO A 351 27.28 27.96 34.13
CA PRO A 351 28.30 27.22 33.33
C PRO A 351 28.41 25.71 33.72
N ALA A 352 29.15 24.80 33.07
CA ALA A 352 30.31 24.86 32.17
C ALA A 352 30.18 23.83 31.03
#